data_AF-A0A8H2XRW4-F1
#
_entry.id   AF-A0A8H2XRW4-F1
#
_cell.length_a   1.000
_cell.length_b   1.000
_cell.length_c   1.000
_cell.angle_alpha   90.00
_cell.angle_beta   90.00
_cell.angle_gamma   90.00
#
_symmetry.space_group_name_H-M   'P 1'
#
loop_
_entity.id
_entity.type
_entity.pdbx_description
1 polymer ?
#
loop_
_entity_poly.entity_id
_entity_poly.type
_entity_poly.pdbx_seq_one_letter_code
_entity_poly.pdbx_strand_id
1 'polypeptide(L)'
;MFALSFVTLAAASVARAATYSVSDTFIGSSFLNGFTHEAIADPTHGRVNYVDQTTAQRLNLTYASGNTFVLRSDYTATLNPSGAGRNSVRIQSKKQWSTHVEILDVRHMPQGCGSWPAYWTTNTANWPAAGEIDIIEGVNDQAPNAATLHTTAGCTQPFTPRPPPPTATGKSTATRDAVSKTPSPTRTAHHSTPTVEDDYVNNNPAAFKNAYWDIAALRVYQ
;
A
#
# COMPACT_ATOMS: atom_id res chain seq x y z
N MET A 1 -13.88 -48.25 47.12
CA MET A 1 -12.97 -47.78 46.06
C MET A 1 -13.77 -47.64 44.78
N PHE A 2 -14.14 -46.43 44.38
CA PHE A 2 -14.79 -46.15 43.09
C PHE A 2 -13.79 -45.37 42.24
N ALA A 3 -13.26 -45.98 41.19
CA ALA A 3 -12.40 -45.32 40.22
C ALA A 3 -13.29 -44.64 39.17
N LEU A 4 -13.40 -43.31 39.22
CA LEU A 4 -13.98 -42.53 38.14
C LEU A 4 -12.97 -42.46 36.99
N SER A 5 -13.28 -43.14 35.89
CA SER A 5 -12.51 -43.06 34.66
C SER A 5 -12.89 -41.78 33.91
N PHE A 6 -11.99 -40.80 33.87
CA PHE A 6 -12.13 -39.60 33.06
C PHE A 6 -11.74 -39.92 31.61
N VAL A 7 -12.73 -40.03 30.73
CA VAL A 7 -12.49 -40.06 29.28
C VAL A 7 -12.26 -38.62 28.82
N THR A 8 -10.99 -38.24 28.63
CA THR A 8 -10.63 -36.99 27.95
C THR A 8 -10.97 -37.10 26.46
N LEU A 9 -12.08 -36.51 26.04
CA LEU A 9 -12.43 -36.36 24.63
C LEU A 9 -11.48 -35.31 24.02
N ALA A 10 -10.39 -35.77 23.40
CA ALA A 10 -9.51 -34.91 22.63
C ALA A 10 -10.29 -34.39 21.41
N ALA A 11 -10.80 -33.16 21.48
CA ALA A 11 -11.34 -32.46 20.32
C ALA A 11 -10.16 -32.17 19.37
N ALA A 12 -9.95 -33.05 18.39
CA ALA A 12 -9.01 -32.79 17.32
C ALA A 12 -9.46 -31.52 16.60
N SER A 13 -8.66 -30.46 16.70
CA SER A 13 -8.89 -29.22 15.96
C SER A 13 -8.74 -29.57 14.48
N VAL A 14 -9.85 -29.71 13.76
CA VAL A 14 -9.82 -29.87 12.31
C VAL A 14 -9.36 -28.52 11.75
N ALA A 15 -8.06 -28.37 11.53
CA ALA A 15 -7.53 -27.23 10.80
C ALA A 15 -8.12 -27.29 9.38
N ARG A 16 -9.03 -26.37 9.05
CA ARG A 16 -9.52 -26.22 7.68
C ARG A 16 -8.42 -25.56 6.87
N ALA A 17 -7.52 -26.37 6.29
CA ALA A 17 -6.59 -25.89 5.29
C ALA A 17 -7.37 -25.58 4.01
N ALA A 18 -7.50 -24.29 3.67
CA ALA A 18 -7.93 -23.88 2.35
C ALA A 18 -6.73 -23.99 1.39
N THR A 19 -6.92 -24.70 0.27
CA THR A 19 -5.96 -24.74 -0.82
C THR A 19 -6.32 -23.66 -1.83
N TYR A 20 -5.42 -22.73 -2.09
CA TYR A 20 -5.61 -21.66 -3.05
C TYR A 20 -4.93 -22.00 -4.38
N SER A 21 -5.58 -21.66 -5.49
CA SER A 21 -5.04 -21.82 -6.85
C SER A 21 -4.80 -20.45 -7.49
N VAL A 22 -3.85 -20.33 -8.42
CA VAL A 22 -3.59 -19.06 -9.09
C VAL A 22 -4.85 -18.63 -9.86
N SER A 23 -5.42 -17.50 -9.48
CA SER A 23 -6.58 -16.87 -10.13
C SER A 23 -6.11 -15.87 -11.18
N ASP A 24 -5.13 -15.02 -10.86
CA ASP A 24 -4.59 -14.00 -11.76
C ASP A 24 -3.07 -13.86 -11.62
N THR A 25 -2.41 -13.48 -12.70
CA THR A 25 -0.98 -13.19 -12.75
C THR A 25 -0.72 -11.96 -13.60
N PHE A 26 -0.06 -10.97 -13.02
CA PHE A 26 0.38 -9.75 -13.70
C PHE A 26 1.91 -9.69 -13.69
N ILE A 27 2.48 -9.67 -14.88
CA ILE A 27 3.91 -9.57 -15.17
C ILE A 27 4.11 -8.60 -16.35
N GLY A 28 5.05 -7.67 -16.22
CA GLY A 28 5.43 -6.75 -17.30
C GLY A 28 4.25 -5.99 -17.89
N SER A 29 4.04 -6.11 -19.21
CA SER A 29 2.99 -5.35 -19.92
C SER A 29 1.56 -5.75 -19.55
N SER A 30 1.33 -6.92 -18.93
CA SER A 30 -0.02 -7.32 -18.52
C SER A 30 -0.63 -6.41 -17.44
N PHE A 31 0.20 -5.70 -16.65
CA PHE A 31 -0.28 -4.66 -15.73
C PHE A 31 -1.03 -3.54 -16.46
N LEU A 32 -0.59 -3.14 -17.68
CA LEU A 32 -1.21 -2.10 -18.49
C LEU A 32 -2.64 -2.45 -18.96
N ASN A 33 -2.97 -3.74 -18.93
CA ASN A 33 -4.31 -4.22 -19.29
C ASN A 33 -5.13 -4.57 -18.05
N GLY A 34 -4.49 -5.09 -17.01
CA GLY A 34 -5.13 -5.49 -15.75
C GLY A 34 -5.50 -4.33 -14.83
N PHE A 35 -4.87 -3.17 -15.00
CA PHE A 35 -5.03 -2.00 -14.16
C PHE A 35 -5.46 -0.78 -14.98
N THR A 36 -6.00 0.21 -14.29
CA THR A 36 -6.36 1.53 -14.81
C THR A 36 -5.47 2.57 -14.14
N HIS A 37 -4.81 3.44 -14.91
CA HIS A 37 -4.18 4.64 -14.39
C HIS A 37 -5.24 5.69 -14.06
N GLU A 38 -5.33 6.06 -12.79
CA GLU A 38 -6.33 6.99 -12.28
C GLU A 38 -5.81 8.43 -12.39
N ALA A 39 -6.21 9.15 -13.45
CA ALA A 39 -5.94 10.58 -13.60
C ALA A 39 -6.96 11.41 -12.78
N ILE A 40 -6.86 11.32 -11.47
CA ILE A 40 -7.77 11.95 -10.51
C ILE A 40 -7.03 12.95 -9.62
N ALA A 41 -7.79 13.88 -9.02
CA ALA A 41 -7.27 14.65 -7.88
C ALA A 41 -6.96 13.69 -6.73
N ASP A 42 -5.85 13.92 -6.03
CA ASP A 42 -5.41 13.03 -4.96
C ASP A 42 -6.39 13.07 -3.77
N PRO A 43 -7.03 11.93 -3.40
CA PRO A 43 -7.93 11.89 -2.24
C PRO A 43 -7.25 12.27 -0.92
N THR A 44 -5.94 12.08 -0.83
CA THR A 44 -5.13 12.46 0.34
C THR A 44 -4.58 13.88 0.28
N HIS A 45 -4.90 14.64 -0.78
CA HIS A 45 -4.54 16.05 -0.96
C HIS A 45 -3.03 16.33 -1.02
N GLY A 46 -2.22 15.38 -1.50
CA GLY A 46 -0.77 15.54 -1.66
C GLY A 46 -0.36 16.44 -2.83
N ARG A 47 0.91 16.85 -2.85
CA ARG A 47 1.53 17.66 -3.91
C ARG A 47 1.86 16.85 -5.16
N VAL A 48 0.84 16.20 -5.73
CA VAL A 48 0.97 15.25 -6.84
C VAL A 48 0.04 15.62 -7.99
N ASN A 49 0.42 15.23 -9.20
CA ASN A 49 -0.44 15.22 -10.37
C ASN A 49 -0.47 13.80 -10.94
N TYR A 50 -1.56 13.06 -10.69
CA TYR A 50 -1.71 11.73 -11.28
C TYR A 50 -2.07 11.84 -12.77
N VAL A 51 -1.26 11.21 -13.61
CA VAL A 51 -1.43 11.24 -15.06
C VAL A 51 -2.03 9.94 -15.60
N ASP A 52 -2.73 10.02 -16.73
CA ASP A 52 -3.26 8.85 -17.43
C ASP A 52 -2.16 7.94 -17.99
N GLN A 53 -2.53 6.72 -18.41
CA GLN A 53 -1.57 5.71 -18.89
C GLN A 53 -0.76 6.20 -20.10
N THR A 54 -1.41 6.86 -21.06
CA THR A 54 -0.74 7.34 -22.29
C THR A 54 0.33 8.38 -21.95
N THR A 55 0.01 9.31 -21.06
CA THR A 55 0.92 10.34 -20.57
C THR A 55 2.02 9.72 -19.72
N ALA A 56 1.69 8.77 -18.84
CA ALA A 56 2.67 8.05 -18.04
C ALA A 56 3.68 7.30 -18.91
N GLN A 57 3.26 6.61 -19.96
CA GLN A 57 4.16 5.92 -20.89
C GLN A 57 5.00 6.90 -21.70
N ARG A 58 4.39 7.97 -22.22
CA ARG A 58 5.10 9.02 -23.00
C ARG A 58 6.20 9.70 -22.18
N LEU A 59 5.92 9.99 -20.90
CA LEU A 59 6.87 10.60 -19.96
C LEU A 59 7.78 9.57 -19.29
N ASN A 60 7.67 8.29 -19.65
CA ASN A 60 8.39 7.18 -19.00
C ASN A 60 8.19 7.17 -17.46
N LEU A 61 7.00 7.52 -16.98
CA LEU A 61 6.56 7.32 -15.60
C LEU A 61 5.99 5.92 -15.37
N THR A 62 5.56 5.26 -16.44
CA THR A 62 5.24 3.83 -16.45
C THR A 62 6.04 3.14 -17.54
N TYR A 63 6.78 2.10 -17.16
CA TYR A 63 7.57 1.26 -18.08
C TYR A 63 7.23 -0.21 -17.85
N ALA A 64 7.08 -0.97 -18.93
CA ALA A 64 6.72 -2.38 -18.84
C ALA A 64 7.43 -3.19 -19.93
N SER A 65 8.29 -4.13 -19.53
CA SER A 65 9.01 -5.02 -20.46
C SER A 65 9.45 -6.30 -19.76
N GLY A 66 9.32 -7.45 -20.42
CA GLY A 66 9.66 -8.75 -19.84
C GLY A 66 8.96 -8.96 -18.49
N ASN A 67 9.75 -9.20 -17.43
CA ASN A 67 9.29 -9.31 -16.06
C ASN A 67 9.54 -8.04 -15.22
N THR A 68 9.63 -6.88 -15.86
CA THR A 68 9.85 -5.59 -15.20
C THR A 68 8.65 -4.69 -15.46
N PHE A 69 8.02 -4.25 -14.38
CA PHE A 69 6.98 -3.24 -14.39
C PHE A 69 7.36 -2.12 -13.43
N VAL A 70 7.54 -0.91 -13.96
CA VAL A 70 7.96 0.26 -13.20
C VAL A 70 6.87 1.31 -13.20
N LEU A 71 6.60 1.82 -12.01
CA LEU A 71 5.79 3.01 -11.74
C LEU A 71 6.69 4.02 -11.02
N ARG A 72 6.81 5.24 -11.52
CA ARG A 72 7.71 6.25 -10.94
C ARG A 72 7.11 7.64 -10.93
N SER A 73 7.60 8.47 -10.01
CA SER A 73 7.39 9.91 -10.03
C SER A 73 8.37 10.60 -10.98
N ASP A 74 8.00 11.78 -11.49
CA ASP A 74 8.93 12.68 -12.17
C ASP A 74 10.04 13.11 -11.20
N TYR A 75 11.30 12.97 -11.59
CA TYR A 75 12.47 13.35 -10.80
C TYR A 75 13.36 14.38 -11.48
N THR A 76 12.82 15.10 -12.46
CA THR A 76 13.54 16.02 -13.34
C THR A 76 13.03 17.45 -13.25
N ALA A 77 11.72 17.65 -13.12
CA ALA A 77 11.11 18.98 -13.16
C ALA A 77 11.10 19.66 -11.78
N THR A 78 11.60 20.90 -11.74
CA THR A 78 11.24 21.88 -10.71
C THR A 78 9.84 22.40 -11.01
N LEU A 79 8.98 22.47 -10.00
CA LEU A 79 7.56 22.79 -10.18
C LEU A 79 7.27 24.27 -9.97
N ASN A 80 6.28 24.79 -10.69
CA ASN A 80 5.67 26.07 -10.36
C ASN A 80 4.85 25.90 -9.06
N PRO A 81 5.12 26.67 -7.98
CA PRO A 81 4.38 26.56 -6.72
C PRO A 81 2.87 26.74 -6.86
N SER A 82 2.41 27.54 -7.83
CA SER A 82 0.99 27.77 -8.12
C SER A 82 0.42 26.81 -9.18
N GLY A 83 1.25 25.91 -9.72
CA GLY A 83 0.88 24.94 -10.74
C GLY A 83 0.47 23.58 -10.15
N ALA A 84 0.34 22.58 -11.03
CA ALA A 84 0.09 21.19 -10.63
C ALA A 84 1.25 20.61 -9.80
N GLY A 85 0.95 19.57 -9.02
CA GLY A 85 1.94 18.82 -8.25
C GLY A 85 2.89 17.99 -9.12
N ARG A 86 3.79 17.25 -8.48
CA ARG A 86 4.77 16.39 -9.18
C ARG A 86 4.04 15.29 -9.94
N ASN A 87 4.34 15.11 -11.22
CA ASN A 87 3.73 14.03 -11.99
C ASN A 87 4.08 12.67 -11.35
N SER A 88 3.06 11.85 -11.15
CA SER A 88 3.20 10.48 -10.66
C SER A 88 2.07 9.62 -11.21
N VAL A 89 2.00 8.37 -10.77
CA VAL A 89 1.01 7.40 -11.25
C VAL A 89 0.35 6.71 -10.09
N ARG A 90 -0.98 6.57 -10.20
CA ARG A 90 -1.83 5.75 -9.33
C ARG A 90 -2.52 4.75 -10.23
N ILE A 91 -2.41 3.47 -9.91
CA ILE A 91 -3.06 2.41 -10.69
C ILE A 91 -4.01 1.61 -9.80
N GLN A 92 -5.17 1.25 -10.33
CA GLN A 92 -6.16 0.42 -9.65
C GLN A 92 -6.48 -0.81 -10.50
N SER A 93 -6.54 -1.99 -9.89
CA SER A 93 -6.92 -3.22 -10.60
C SER A 93 -8.34 -3.08 -11.14
N LYS A 94 -8.56 -3.57 -12.36
CA LYS A 94 -9.91 -3.63 -12.95
C LYS A 94 -10.75 -4.73 -12.30
N LYS A 95 -10.11 -5.84 -11.93
CA LYS A 95 -10.72 -6.95 -11.21
C LYS A 95 -10.69 -6.66 -9.71
N GLN A 96 -11.75 -7.06 -9.02
CA GLN A 96 -11.84 -7.04 -7.57
C GLN A 96 -11.84 -8.48 -7.06
N TRP A 97 -11.23 -8.69 -5.90
CA TRP A 97 -11.15 -9.99 -5.24
C TRP A 97 -11.72 -9.87 -3.83
N SER A 98 -12.44 -10.91 -3.41
CA SER A 98 -12.96 -11.03 -2.04
C SER A 98 -11.95 -11.80 -1.18
N THR A 99 -12.27 -13.03 -0.75
CA THR A 99 -11.30 -13.90 -0.10
C THR A 99 -10.26 -14.34 -1.12
N HIS A 100 -9.00 -13.98 -0.88
CA HIS A 100 -7.88 -14.30 -1.74
C HIS A 100 -6.56 -14.23 -0.96
N VAL A 101 -5.50 -14.74 -1.58
CA VAL A 101 -4.11 -14.47 -1.20
C VAL A 101 -3.48 -13.70 -2.34
N GLU A 102 -2.78 -12.62 -2.03
CA GLU A 102 -1.97 -11.89 -3.01
C GLU A 102 -0.49 -11.96 -2.66
N ILE A 103 0.34 -12.08 -3.69
CA ILE A 103 1.80 -12.10 -3.59
C ILE A 103 2.34 -11.08 -4.56
N LEU A 104 2.88 -9.99 -4.01
CA LEU A 104 3.61 -8.98 -4.75
C LEU A 104 5.12 -9.25 -4.64
N ASP A 105 5.77 -9.50 -5.78
CA ASP A 105 7.21 -9.67 -5.89
C ASP A 105 7.85 -8.34 -6.34
N VAL A 106 8.54 -7.69 -5.41
CA VAL A 106 9.08 -6.32 -5.56
C VAL A 106 10.60 -6.34 -5.49
N ARG A 107 11.26 -5.76 -6.48
CA ARG A 107 12.72 -5.56 -6.51
C ARG A 107 13.13 -4.23 -5.89
N HIS A 108 12.30 -3.20 -6.06
CA HIS A 108 12.52 -1.86 -5.53
C HIS A 108 11.18 -1.22 -5.15
N MET A 109 11.15 -0.50 -4.04
CA MET A 109 10.02 0.35 -3.63
C MET A 109 10.45 1.83 -3.52
N PRO A 110 9.52 2.78 -3.69
CA PRO A 110 9.85 4.19 -3.69
C PRO A 110 10.56 4.64 -2.40
N GLN A 111 11.54 5.52 -2.60
CA GLN A 111 12.29 6.20 -1.57
C GLN A 111 12.40 7.70 -1.91
N GLY A 112 12.55 8.54 -0.90
CA GLY A 112 12.80 9.98 -0.96
C GLY A 112 11.97 10.76 0.07
N CYS A 113 12.55 11.83 0.63
CA CYS A 113 11.79 12.84 1.38
C CYS A 113 10.67 13.43 0.50
N GLY A 114 9.51 13.69 1.10
CA GLY A 114 8.31 14.16 0.41
C GLY A 114 7.53 13.07 -0.32
N SER A 115 7.98 11.80 -0.28
CA SER A 115 7.24 10.67 -0.85
C SER A 115 6.31 10.01 0.18
N TRP A 116 5.16 9.53 -0.30
CA TRP A 116 4.22 8.67 0.42
C TRP A 116 3.81 7.51 -0.49
N PRO A 117 4.63 6.44 -0.61
CA PRO A 117 4.26 5.26 -1.39
C PRO A 117 3.26 4.37 -0.65
N ALA A 118 2.35 3.76 -1.42
CA ALA A 118 1.42 2.76 -0.91
C ALA A 118 1.20 1.60 -1.90
N TYR A 119 1.14 0.37 -1.37
CA TYR A 119 0.53 -0.81 -1.97
C TYR A 119 -0.55 -1.32 -1.01
N TRP A 120 -1.80 -1.27 -1.46
CA TRP A 120 -2.96 -1.38 -0.59
C TRP A 120 -4.16 -1.90 -1.38
N THR A 121 -5.19 -2.35 -0.66
CA THR A 121 -6.45 -2.81 -1.24
C THR A 121 -7.62 -2.06 -0.62
N THR A 122 -8.64 -1.77 -1.42
CA THR A 122 -9.90 -1.18 -0.94
C THR A 122 -11.03 -1.46 -1.92
N ASN A 123 -12.26 -1.17 -1.48
CA ASN A 123 -13.37 -0.88 -2.37
C ASN A 123 -13.75 0.61 -2.22
N THR A 124 -13.45 1.39 -3.26
CA THR A 124 -13.62 2.85 -3.27
C THR A 124 -15.07 3.32 -3.26
N ALA A 125 -16.04 2.46 -3.57
CA ALA A 125 -17.44 2.87 -3.73
C ALA A 125 -18.08 3.38 -2.42
N ASN A 126 -17.68 2.84 -1.27
CA ASN A 126 -18.28 3.13 0.04
C ASN A 126 -17.23 3.27 1.14
N TRP A 127 -16.10 3.92 0.86
CA TRP A 127 -15.04 4.09 1.84
C TRP A 127 -15.51 4.89 3.08
N PRO A 128 -15.13 4.52 4.33
CA PRO A 128 -14.35 3.35 4.73
C PRO A 128 -15.22 2.11 5.07
N ALA A 129 -16.53 2.15 4.82
CA ALA A 129 -17.45 1.06 5.15
C ALA A 129 -17.17 -0.23 4.38
N ALA A 130 -16.54 -0.13 3.21
CA ALA A 130 -16.12 -1.29 2.44
C ALA A 130 -14.70 -1.81 2.78
N GLY A 131 -14.02 -1.16 3.73
CA GLY A 131 -12.69 -1.54 4.21
C GLY A 131 -11.54 -1.05 3.32
N GLU A 132 -10.37 -0.92 3.94
CA GLU A 132 -9.07 -0.73 3.28
C GLU A 132 -7.98 -1.44 4.09
N ILE A 133 -7.01 -2.02 3.37
CA ILE A 133 -5.87 -2.74 3.92
C ILE A 133 -4.61 -2.17 3.28
N ASP A 134 -3.82 -1.47 4.07
CA ASP A 134 -2.51 -0.97 3.68
C ASP A 134 -1.46 -2.03 4.00
N ILE A 135 -0.83 -2.56 2.95
CA ILE A 135 0.09 -3.69 3.06
C ILE A 135 1.52 -3.20 3.10
N ILE A 136 1.84 -2.26 2.20
CA ILE A 136 3.08 -1.50 2.22
C ILE A 136 2.72 -0.02 2.22
N GLU A 137 3.03 0.69 3.29
CA GLU A 137 2.80 2.13 3.40
C GLU A 137 3.87 2.79 4.27
N GLY A 138 4.29 3.98 3.87
CA GLY A 138 5.20 4.81 4.63
C GLY A 138 5.31 6.21 4.05
N VAL A 139 5.99 7.10 4.76
CA VAL A 139 6.25 8.47 4.32
C VAL A 139 7.71 8.81 4.55
N ASN A 140 8.29 9.67 3.71
CA ASN A 140 9.59 10.33 3.98
C ASN A 140 10.75 9.38 4.35
N ASP A 141 10.87 8.24 3.65
CA ASP A 141 11.87 7.19 3.94
C ASP A 141 11.84 6.64 5.37
N GLN A 142 10.70 6.77 6.06
CA GLN A 142 10.58 6.30 7.43
C GLN A 142 10.34 4.79 7.45
N ALA A 143 11.28 4.08 8.07
CA ALA A 143 11.13 2.69 8.46
C ALA A 143 10.61 2.57 9.91
N PRO A 144 9.94 1.46 10.27
CA PRO A 144 9.54 0.34 9.41
C PRO A 144 8.27 0.66 8.59
N ASN A 145 7.91 -0.27 7.71
CA ASN A 145 6.61 -0.31 7.05
C ASN A 145 5.45 -0.19 8.04
N ALA A 146 4.42 0.58 7.69
CA ALA A 146 3.14 0.58 8.38
C ALA A 146 2.16 -0.34 7.64
N ALA A 147 1.60 -1.33 8.36
CA ALA A 147 0.51 -2.15 7.85
C ALA A 147 -0.76 -1.81 8.64
N THR A 148 -1.78 -1.29 7.96
CA THR A 148 -2.92 -0.62 8.57
C THR A 148 -4.23 -1.17 8.04
N LEU A 149 -5.28 -1.12 8.88
CA LEU A 149 -6.65 -1.43 8.47
C LEU A 149 -7.52 -0.19 8.67
N HIS A 150 -8.25 0.19 7.64
CA HIS A 150 -9.25 1.26 7.69
C HIS A 150 -10.65 0.65 7.61
N THR A 151 -11.46 0.87 8.64
CA THR A 151 -12.80 0.28 8.73
C THR A 151 -13.81 1.32 9.21
N THR A 152 -15.07 0.92 9.36
CA THR A 152 -16.05 1.62 10.19
C THR A 152 -15.87 1.29 11.68
N ALA A 153 -16.62 2.00 12.54
CA ALA A 153 -16.52 1.85 13.98
C ALA A 153 -16.88 0.42 14.44
N GLY A 154 -16.17 -0.08 15.45
CA GLY A 154 -16.43 -1.37 16.09
C GLY A 154 -15.50 -2.51 15.66
N CYS A 155 -14.66 -2.35 14.64
CA CYS A 155 -13.63 -3.34 14.27
C CYS A 155 -12.34 -3.09 15.06
N THR A 156 -12.08 -3.87 16.11
CA THR A 156 -10.88 -3.72 16.95
C THR A 156 -9.96 -4.92 16.83
N GLN A 157 -8.64 -4.70 16.89
CA GLN A 157 -7.66 -5.77 17.02
C GLN A 157 -7.31 -5.98 18.50
N PRO A 158 -7.34 -7.23 19.01
CA PRO A 158 -6.91 -7.50 20.37
C PRO A 158 -5.41 -7.25 20.52
N PHE A 159 -5.02 -6.54 21.57
CA PHE A 159 -3.61 -6.38 21.89
C PHE A 159 -3.06 -7.69 22.47
N THR A 160 -2.20 -8.36 21.71
CA THR A 160 -1.41 -9.49 22.20
C THR A 160 0.06 -9.06 22.25
N PRO A 161 0.72 -9.07 23.43
CA PRO A 161 2.15 -8.80 23.51
C PRO A 161 2.89 -9.91 22.76
N ARG A 162 3.34 -9.64 21.53
CA ARG A 162 4.17 -10.57 20.79
C ARG A 162 5.64 -10.30 21.13
N PRO A 163 6.42 -11.28 21.61
CA PRO A 163 7.87 -11.15 21.59
C PRO A 163 8.30 -10.98 20.13
N PRO A 164 9.28 -10.10 19.83
CA PRO A 164 9.72 -9.90 18.46
C PRO A 164 10.18 -11.26 17.90
N PRO A 165 9.64 -11.72 16.76
CA PRO A 165 10.19 -12.89 16.10
C PRO A 165 11.63 -12.56 15.65
N PRO A 166 12.53 -13.55 15.53
CA PRO A 166 13.96 -13.33 15.27
C PRO A 166 14.27 -12.60 13.94
N THR A 167 13.27 -12.37 13.09
CA THR A 167 13.41 -11.76 11.76
C THR A 167 12.36 -10.70 11.41
N ALA A 168 11.41 -10.35 12.30
CA ALA A 168 10.53 -9.19 12.03
C ALA A 168 11.07 -7.94 12.73
N THR A 169 11.49 -6.98 11.93
CA THR A 169 11.86 -5.62 12.36
C THR A 169 10.65 -4.70 12.55
N GLY A 170 9.44 -5.18 12.24
CA GLY A 170 8.19 -4.44 12.46
C GLY A 170 7.74 -4.50 13.92
N LYS A 171 7.63 -3.35 14.58
CA LYS A 171 6.81 -3.23 15.78
C LYS A 171 5.35 -3.28 15.35
N SER A 172 4.56 -4.22 15.88
CA SER A 172 3.10 -4.10 15.83
C SER A 172 2.71 -2.94 16.75
N THR A 173 2.73 -1.72 16.25
CA THR A 173 1.99 -0.63 16.90
C THR A 173 0.52 -0.90 16.60
N ALA A 174 -0.11 -1.72 17.44
CA ALA A 174 -1.56 -1.72 17.55
C ALA A 174 -1.96 -0.37 18.17
N THR A 175 -1.93 0.70 17.37
CA THR A 175 -2.74 1.86 17.71
C THR A 175 -4.18 1.40 17.64
N ARG A 176 -4.98 1.80 18.64
CA ARG A 176 -6.40 1.43 18.74
C ARG A 176 -7.21 2.20 17.71
N ASP A 177 -6.85 2.15 16.44
CA ASP A 177 -7.49 2.96 15.40
C ASP A 177 -8.63 2.17 14.74
N ALA A 178 -9.54 1.69 15.59
CA ALA A 178 -10.88 1.28 15.22
C ALA A 178 -11.76 2.53 15.13
N VAL A 179 -11.55 3.34 14.10
CA VAL A 179 -12.22 4.62 13.83
C VAL A 179 -12.16 5.63 14.99
N SER A 180 -11.20 6.53 14.87
CA SER A 180 -11.42 7.88 15.34
C SER A 180 -11.18 8.83 14.18
N LYS A 181 -12.03 9.84 14.10
CA LYS A 181 -12.05 10.94 13.13
C LYS A 181 -10.87 11.90 13.35
N THR A 182 -9.69 11.35 13.57
CA THR A 182 -8.42 12.01 13.40
C THR A 182 -7.90 11.58 12.03
N PRO A 183 -7.03 12.37 11.37
CA PRO A 183 -6.14 11.77 10.39
C PRO A 183 -5.58 10.48 11.02
N SER A 184 -5.24 9.48 10.21
CA SER A 184 -4.28 8.45 10.62
C SER A 184 -3.13 9.11 11.43
N PRO A 185 -2.26 8.39 12.12
CA PRO A 185 -0.96 8.96 12.49
C PRO A 185 -0.16 9.58 11.30
N THR A 186 -0.75 9.73 10.09
CA THR A 186 -0.52 10.73 9.01
C THR A 186 -0.25 12.19 9.42
N ARG A 187 0.08 12.48 10.68
CA ARG A 187 0.60 13.78 11.11
C ARG A 187 1.61 13.72 12.26
N THR A 188 2.29 12.60 12.49
CA THR A 188 3.38 12.53 13.51
C THR A 188 4.81 12.53 12.94
N ALA A 189 4.96 12.77 11.63
CA ALA A 189 6.18 13.37 11.06
C ALA A 189 6.03 14.87 10.76
N HIS A 190 5.00 15.52 11.31
CA HIS A 190 4.69 16.92 10.98
C HIS A 190 5.51 17.86 11.87
N HIS A 191 6.76 18.09 11.47
CA HIS A 191 7.51 19.28 11.86
C HIS A 191 7.73 20.24 10.68
N SER A 192 6.80 20.23 9.73
CA SER A 192 6.77 21.11 8.56
C SER A 192 5.31 21.45 8.25
N THR A 193 4.93 22.71 8.09
CA THR A 193 3.58 23.07 7.62
C THR A 193 3.38 22.54 6.19
N PRO A 194 2.13 22.33 5.69
CA PRO A 194 1.89 21.83 4.34
C PRO A 194 2.66 22.60 3.25
N THR A 195 2.85 23.91 3.47
CA THR A 195 3.66 24.78 2.61
C THR A 195 5.13 24.38 2.52
N VAL A 196 5.75 23.92 3.61
CA VAL A 196 7.17 23.54 3.65
C VAL A 196 7.39 22.21 2.92
N GLU A 197 6.47 21.26 3.06
CA GLU A 197 6.54 19.98 2.33
C GLU A 197 6.28 20.21 0.84
N ASP A 198 5.28 21.00 0.49
CA ASP A 198 5.00 21.38 -0.90
C ASP A 198 6.19 22.10 -1.53
N ASP A 199 6.82 23.03 -0.81
CA ASP A 199 8.03 23.71 -1.26
C ASP A 199 9.19 22.74 -1.46
N TYR A 200 9.34 21.74 -0.59
CA TYR A 200 10.34 20.70 -0.77
C TYR A 200 10.06 19.89 -2.05
N VAL A 201 8.82 19.42 -2.24
CA VAL A 201 8.41 18.68 -3.43
C VAL A 201 8.62 19.52 -4.70
N ASN A 202 8.33 20.83 -4.66
CA ASN A 202 8.48 21.74 -5.79
C ASN A 202 9.94 21.88 -6.23
N ASN A 203 10.85 22.03 -5.26
CA ASN A 203 12.21 22.50 -5.52
C ASN A 203 13.29 21.40 -5.56
N ASN A 204 12.97 20.17 -5.18
CA ASN A 204 13.95 19.08 -5.06
C ASN A 204 13.64 17.88 -5.97
N PRO A 205 13.61 18.03 -7.31
CA PRO A 205 13.30 16.93 -8.22
C PRO A 205 14.19 15.69 -8.04
N ALA A 206 15.48 15.89 -7.78
CA ALA A 206 16.43 14.80 -7.60
C ALA A 206 16.11 13.90 -6.38
N ALA A 207 15.37 14.39 -5.38
CA ALA A 207 14.94 13.59 -4.23
C ALA A 207 14.01 12.44 -4.66
N PHE A 208 13.34 12.57 -5.81
CA PHE A 208 12.41 11.57 -6.35
C PHE A 208 13.08 10.59 -7.33
N LYS A 209 14.42 10.64 -7.50
CA LYS A 209 15.13 9.73 -8.41
C LYS A 209 14.91 8.26 -8.05
N ASN A 210 14.79 7.96 -6.76
CA ASN A 210 14.47 6.63 -6.23
C ASN A 210 12.99 6.47 -5.87
N ALA A 211 12.11 7.41 -6.24
CA ALA A 211 10.68 7.31 -5.98
C ALA A 211 10.00 6.46 -7.06
N TYR A 212 10.32 5.16 -7.11
CA TYR A 212 9.75 4.21 -8.05
C TYR A 212 9.57 2.80 -7.48
N TRP A 213 8.55 2.13 -7.99
CA TRP A 213 8.36 0.69 -7.85
C TRP A 213 9.07 -0.03 -9.01
N ASP A 214 9.75 -1.13 -8.72
CA ASP A 214 10.13 -2.16 -9.71
C ASP A 214 9.48 -3.47 -9.27
N ILE A 215 8.43 -3.86 -9.99
CA ILE A 215 7.59 -5.01 -9.68
C ILE A 215 7.93 -6.12 -10.68
N ALA A 216 8.30 -7.28 -10.14
CA ALA A 216 8.55 -8.48 -10.91
C ALA A 216 7.24 -9.17 -11.32
N ALA A 217 6.33 -9.30 -10.36
CA ALA A 217 5.03 -9.93 -10.56
C ALA A 217 4.05 -9.55 -9.44
N LEU A 218 2.76 -9.58 -9.76
CA LEU A 218 1.66 -9.71 -8.81
C LEU A 218 0.89 -10.99 -9.13
N ARG A 219 0.70 -11.86 -8.14
CA ARG A 219 -0.11 -13.08 -8.28
C ARG A 219 -1.21 -13.08 -7.25
N VAL A 220 -2.43 -13.38 -7.70
CA VAL A 220 -3.61 -13.50 -6.85
C VAL A 220 -4.08 -14.95 -6.88
N TYR A 221 -4.42 -15.50 -5.71
CA TYR A 221 -4.87 -16.87 -5.54
C TYR A 221 -6.24 -16.91 -4.86
N GLN A 222 -7.13 -17.80 -5.32
CA GLN A 222 -8.48 -18.02 -4.79
C GLN A 222 -8.79 -19.51 -4.67
#